data_AF-A0A0D4BWU0-F1
#
_entry.id   AF-A0A0D4BWU0-F1
#
_cell.length_a   1.000
_cell.length_b   1.000
_cell.length_c   1.000
_cell.angle_alpha   90.00
_cell.angle_beta   90.00
_cell.angle_gamma   90.00
#
_symmetry.space_group_name_H-M   'P 1'
#
loop_
_entity.id
_entity.type
_entity.pdbx_description
1 polymer ?
#
loop_
_entity_poly.entity_id
_entity_poly.type
_entity_poly.pdbx_seq_one_letter_code
_entity_poly.pdbx_strand_id
1 'polypeptide(L)'
;MEVCLPIQELPAQLVSGHIAPHDPEVRAYALAGESFASVEVSGAETSYPAILAAYDQVCEWIENEGKQRVGRPRETWHALPWAEEPARMTISWPYA
;
A
#
# COMPACT_ATOMS: atom_id res chain seq x y z
N MET A 1 11.01 -5.69 3.12
CA MET A 1 9.79 -4.89 3.33
C MET A 1 10.11 -3.50 2.83
N GLU A 2 9.18 -2.88 2.12
CA GLU A 2 9.34 -1.51 1.63
C GLU A 2 8.32 -0.63 2.34
N VAL A 3 8.74 0.54 2.80
CA VAL A 3 7.90 1.54 3.47
C VAL A 3 8.06 2.85 2.72
N CYS A 4 6.93 3.43 2.33
CA CYS A 4 6.91 4.64 1.51
C CYS A 4 6.12 5.74 2.21
N LEU A 5 6.49 6.99 1.93
CA LEU A 5 5.69 8.16 2.27
C LEU A 5 5.25 8.83 0.97
N PRO A 6 3.97 9.22 0.83
CA PRO A 6 3.55 10.00 -0.32
C PRO A 6 4.25 11.35 -0.28
N ILE A 7 4.77 11.77 -1.43
CA ILE A 7 5.33 13.12 -1.63
C ILE A 7 4.44 13.85 -2.65
N GLN A 8 4.18 15.13 -2.41
CA GLN A 8 3.27 15.92 -3.25
C GLN A 8 3.84 16.17 -4.65
N GLU A 9 5.15 16.36 -4.74
CA GLU A 9 5.85 16.57 -6.01
C GLU A 9 7.08 15.68 -6.04
N LEU A 10 7.30 15.01 -7.17
CA LEU A 10 8.59 14.40 -7.46
C LEU A 10 9.60 15.54 -7.63
N PRO A 11 10.72 15.56 -6.89
CA PRO A 11 11.76 16.55 -7.12
C PRO A 11 12.16 16.50 -8.60
N ALA A 12 12.30 17.66 -9.25
CA ALA A 12 12.66 17.74 -10.68
C ALA A 12 13.91 16.91 -11.03
N GLN A 13 14.76 16.71 -10.04
CA GLN A 13 15.99 15.91 -10.05
C GLN A 13 15.72 14.41 -10.31
N LEU A 14 14.55 13.88 -9.89
CA LEU A 14 14.11 12.52 -10.15
C LEU A 14 13.61 12.31 -11.59
N VAL A 15 13.03 13.35 -12.21
CA VAL A 15 12.61 13.34 -13.61
C VAL A 15 13.83 13.20 -14.54
N SER A 16 15.01 13.65 -14.08
CA SER A 16 16.31 13.48 -14.74
C SER A 16 17.10 12.25 -14.26
N GLY A 17 16.51 11.37 -13.42
CA GLY A 17 17.15 10.15 -12.93
C GLY A 17 18.22 10.35 -11.84
N HIS A 18 18.21 11.49 -11.15
CA HIS A 18 19.23 11.81 -10.14
C HIS A 18 18.64 12.58 -8.96
N ILE A 19 17.94 11.90 -8.05
CA ILE A 19 18.08 12.31 -6.65
C ILE A 19 19.33 11.61 -6.16
N ALA A 20 20.34 12.37 -5.78
CA ALA A 20 21.32 11.86 -4.83
C ALA A 20 20.64 11.98 -3.46
N PRO A 21 20.13 10.90 -2.85
CA PRO A 21 19.89 10.99 -1.44
C PRO A 21 21.29 10.97 -0.80
N HIS A 22 21.47 11.66 0.32
CA HIS A 22 22.66 11.43 1.14
C HIS A 22 22.73 9.98 1.69
N ASP A 23 21.75 9.13 1.36
CA ASP A 23 21.59 7.74 1.78
C ASP A 23 21.12 6.84 0.60
N PRO A 24 21.93 5.86 0.13
CA PRO A 24 21.57 4.97 -0.98
C PRO A 24 20.34 4.07 -0.73
N GLU A 25 19.85 3.99 0.51
CA GLU A 25 18.69 3.17 0.89
C GLU A 25 17.34 3.85 0.62
N VAL A 26 17.32 5.18 0.45
CA VAL A 26 16.08 5.93 0.17
C VAL A 26 15.93 6.20 -1.32
N ARG A 27 14.77 5.83 -1.88
CA ARG A 27 14.45 6.06 -3.29
C ARG A 27 13.08 6.74 -3.38
N ALA A 28 12.92 7.62 -4.36
CA ALA A 28 11.60 8.12 -4.72
C ALA A 28 11.31 7.71 -6.18
N TYR A 29 10.07 7.31 -6.43
CA TYR A 29 9.61 6.81 -7.72
C TYR A 29 8.07 6.84 -7.74
N ALA A 30 7.48 6.76 -8.92
CA ALA A 30 6.03 6.64 -9.07
C ALA A 30 5.61 5.18 -8.88
N LEU A 31 4.61 4.94 -8.04
CA LEU A 31 3.98 3.62 -7.95
C LEU A 31 3.36 3.27 -9.31
N ALA A 32 3.54 2.02 -9.74
CA ALA A 32 2.99 1.55 -11.01
C ALA A 32 1.46 1.72 -11.06
N GLY A 33 0.95 2.21 -12.19
CA GLY A 33 -0.48 2.42 -12.46
C GLY A 33 -1.20 1.12 -12.83
N GLU A 34 -1.21 0.17 -11.91
CA GLU A 34 -1.90 -1.12 -12.05
C GLU A 34 -3.36 -1.02 -11.55
N SER A 35 -4.21 -1.97 -11.93
CA SER A 35 -5.52 -2.13 -11.30
C SER A 35 -5.35 -2.73 -9.91
N PHE A 36 -6.03 -2.18 -8.90
CA PHE A 36 -5.97 -2.65 -7.52
C PHE A 36 -7.35 -3.01 -7.01
N ALA A 37 -7.44 -4.16 -6.33
CA ALA A 37 -8.59 -4.48 -5.48
C ALA A 37 -8.23 -4.03 -4.06
N SER A 38 -9.15 -3.34 -3.39
CA SER A 38 -8.86 -2.72 -2.10
C SER A 38 -9.98 -2.88 -1.09
N VAL A 39 -9.61 -3.03 0.17
CA VAL A 39 -10.53 -2.97 1.32
C VAL A 39 -9.97 -2.02 2.38
N GLU A 40 -10.85 -1.22 2.97
CA GLU A 40 -10.53 -0.38 4.13
C GLU A 40 -10.99 -1.10 5.41
N VAL A 41 -10.13 -1.08 6.43
CA VAL A 41 -10.42 -1.63 7.77
C VAL A 41 -10.02 -0.64 8.86
N SER A 42 -10.65 -0.75 10.03
CA SER A 42 -10.41 0.18 11.13
C SER A 42 -10.41 -0.47 12.52
N GLY A 43 -9.80 0.20 13.49
CA GLY A 43 -9.75 -0.24 14.87
C GLY A 43 -9.11 -1.62 15.02
N ALA A 44 -9.81 -2.52 15.71
CA ALA A 44 -9.31 -3.87 16.01
C ALA A 44 -9.08 -4.73 14.76
N GLU A 45 -9.78 -4.45 13.65
CA GLU A 45 -9.61 -5.17 12.38
C GLU A 45 -8.23 -4.94 11.75
N THR A 46 -7.55 -3.85 12.12
CA THR A 46 -6.18 -3.56 11.65
C THR A 46 -5.12 -4.45 12.32
N SER A 47 -5.47 -5.20 13.36
CA SER A 47 -4.53 -5.98 14.17
C SER A 47 -4.54 -7.45 13.82
N TYR A 48 -3.39 -8.11 13.93
CA TYR A 48 -3.33 -9.57 13.84
C TYR A 48 -4.07 -10.22 15.02
N PRO A 49 -4.87 -11.29 14.81
CA PRO A 49 -5.11 -11.98 13.55
C PRO A 49 -6.28 -11.44 12.71
N ALA A 50 -7.06 -10.48 13.23
CA ALA A 50 -8.27 -9.97 12.58
C ALA A 50 -8.00 -9.42 11.16
N ILE A 51 -6.84 -8.80 10.94
CA ILE A 51 -6.40 -8.28 9.64
C ILE A 51 -6.40 -9.32 8.53
N LEU A 52 -6.25 -10.62 8.85
CA LEU A 52 -6.23 -11.69 7.84
C LEU A 52 -7.55 -11.76 7.06
N ALA A 53 -8.69 -11.45 7.70
CA ALA A 53 -9.99 -11.44 7.03
C ALA A 53 -10.06 -10.40 5.90
N ALA A 54 -9.35 -9.28 6.04
CA ALA A 54 -9.28 -8.25 5.02
C ALA A 54 -8.41 -8.67 3.83
N TYR A 55 -7.32 -9.40 4.08
CA TYR A 55 -6.52 -10.02 3.02
C TYR A 55 -7.33 -11.07 2.24
N ASP A 56 -8.07 -11.92 2.96
CA ASP A 56 -8.93 -12.95 2.36
C ASP A 56 -10.01 -12.28 1.50
N GLN A 57 -10.68 -11.24 2.00
CA GLN A 57 -11.71 -10.51 1.25
C GLN A 57 -11.20 -9.93 -0.08
N VAL A 58 -9.99 -9.35 -0.10
CA VAL A 58 -9.39 -8.85 -1.34
C VAL A 58 -9.06 -9.99 -2.31
N CYS A 59 -8.55 -11.12 -1.79
CA CYS A 59 -8.25 -12.30 -2.61
C CYS A 59 -9.52 -12.90 -3.23
N GLU A 60 -10.56 -13.09 -2.41
CA GLU A 60 -11.85 -13.62 -2.86
C GLU A 60 -12.49 -12.73 -3.93
N TRP A 61 -12.43 -11.40 -3.76
CA TRP A 61 -12.94 -10.49 -4.77
C TRP A 61 -12.22 -10.65 -6.12
N ILE A 62 -10.88 -10.68 -6.12
CA ILE A 62 -10.09 -10.87 -7.35
C ILE A 62 -10.44 -12.20 -8.03
N GLU A 63 -10.54 -13.27 -7.24
CA GLU A 63 -10.86 -14.61 -7.76
C GLU A 63 -12.27 -14.69 -8.34
N ASN A 64 -13.25 -14.08 -7.68
CA ASN A 64 -14.65 -14.02 -8.14
C ASN A 64 -14.80 -13.22 -9.44
N GLU A 65 -13.97 -12.21 -9.66
CA GLU A 65 -13.93 -11.45 -10.93
C GLU A 65 -13.17 -12.18 -12.06
N GLY A 66 -12.69 -13.41 -11.81
CA GLY A 66 -11.90 -14.17 -12.78
C GLY A 66 -10.55 -13.53 -13.10
N LYS A 67 -10.02 -12.72 -12.17
CA LYS A 67 -8.77 -11.98 -12.29
C LYS A 67 -7.62 -12.71 -11.61
N GLN A 68 -6.39 -12.31 -11.92
CA GLN A 68 -5.20 -12.86 -11.29
C GLN A 68 -4.49 -11.81 -10.45
N ARG A 69 -4.19 -12.16 -9.19
CA ARG A 69 -3.29 -11.38 -8.33
C ARG A 69 -1.93 -11.25 -9.00
N VAL A 70 -1.41 -10.04 -9.10
CA VAL A 70 -0.04 -9.77 -9.57
C VAL A 70 0.72 -9.03 -8.48
N GLY A 71 2.01 -9.33 -8.32
CA GLY A 71 2.84 -8.68 -7.31
C GLY A 71 2.41 -8.94 -5.85
N ARG A 72 2.87 -8.06 -4.96
CA ARG A 72 2.63 -8.11 -3.50
C ARG A 72 1.52 -7.15 -3.10
N PRO A 73 0.74 -7.45 -2.05
CA PRO A 73 -0.21 -6.50 -1.50
C PRO A 73 0.50 -5.31 -0.86
N ARG A 74 -0.23 -4.22 -0.68
CA ARG A 74 0.20 -2.97 -0.05
C ARG A 74 -0.72 -2.62 1.10
N GLU A 75 -0.14 -2.21 2.22
CA GLU A 75 -0.86 -1.62 3.34
C GLU A 75 -0.65 -0.10 3.31
N THR A 76 -1.74 0.65 3.17
CA THR A 76 -1.73 2.12 3.26
C THR A 76 -2.32 2.51 4.60
N TRP A 77 -1.48 3.02 5.50
CA TRP A 77 -1.91 3.50 6.81
C TRP A 77 -2.39 4.94 6.72
N HIS A 78 -3.67 5.16 6.97
CA HIS A 78 -4.29 6.48 7.04
C HIS A 78 -4.24 7.05 8.46
N ALA A 79 -4.33 6.16 9.45
CA ALA A 79 -4.13 6.44 10.86
C ALA A 79 -3.35 5.29 11.49
N LEU A 80 -2.24 5.60 12.15
CA LEU A 80 -1.32 4.60 12.70
C LEU A 80 -1.89 3.97 13.98
N PRO A 81 -1.50 2.73 14.36
CA PRO A 81 -1.99 2.06 15.56
C PRO A 81 -1.71 2.79 16.88
N TRP A 82 -0.72 3.68 16.88
CA TRP A 82 -0.32 4.49 18.03
C TRP A 82 -0.81 5.94 17.96
N ALA A 83 -1.66 6.29 16.99
CA ALA A 83 -2.32 7.58 16.95
C ALA A 83 -3.43 7.68 18.03
N GLU A 84 -3.87 8.90 18.35
CA GLU A 84 -5.01 9.10 19.26
C GLU A 84 -6.35 8.66 18.64
N GLU A 85 -6.46 8.77 17.31
CA GLU A 85 -7.60 8.30 16.55
C GLU A 85 -7.53 6.78 16.30
N PRO A 86 -8.68 6.10 16.06
CA PRO A 86 -8.68 4.69 15.73
C PRO A 86 -7.81 4.39 14.51
N ALA A 87 -6.98 3.35 14.64
CA ALA A 87 -6.15 2.85 13.55
C ALA A 87 -6.99 2.62 12.28
N ARG A 88 -6.46 3.03 11.13
CA ARG A 88 -7.17 2.90 9.85
C ARG A 88 -6.19 2.61 8.74
N MET A 89 -6.46 1.56 7.97
CA MET A 89 -5.64 1.19 6.83
C MET A 89 -6.47 0.72 5.64
N THR A 90 -5.88 0.81 4.45
CA THR A 90 -6.35 0.14 3.25
C THR A 90 -5.36 -0.94 2.84
N ILE A 91 -5.85 -2.16 2.67
CA ILE A 91 -5.11 -3.24 2.01
C ILE A 91 -5.46 -3.21 0.53
N SER A 92 -4.45 -3.15 -0.34
CA SER A 92 -4.62 -3.14 -1.79
C SER A 92 -3.78 -4.22 -2.45
N TRP A 93 -4.34 -4.99 -3.38
CA TRP A 93 -3.60 -6.01 -4.13
C TRP A 93 -3.72 -5.74 -5.64
N PRO A 94 -2.58 -5.65 -6.36
CA PRO A 94 -2.65 -5.46 -7.80
C PRO A 94 -3.18 -6.73 -8.50
N TYR A 95 -3.92 -6.55 -9.59
CA TYR A 95 -4.44 -7.66 -10.41
C TYR A 95 -4.43 -7.36 -11.91
N ALA A 96 -4.50 -8.41 -12.73
CA ALA A 96 -4.62 -8.37 -14.19
C ALA A 96 -5.83 -9.19 -14.67
#